data_AF-A0A6H9RLB5-F1
#
_entry.id   AF-A0A6H9RLB5-F1
#
_cell.length_a   1.000
_cell.length_b   1.000
_cell.length_c   1.000
_cell.angle_alpha   90.00
_cell.angle_beta   90.00
_cell.angle_gamma   90.00
#
_symmetry.space_group_name_H-M   'P 1'
#
loop_
_entity.id
_entity.type
_entity.pdbx_description
1 polymer ?
#
loop_
_entity_poly.entity_id
_entity_poly.type
_entity_poly.pdbx_seq_one_letter_code
_entity_poly.pdbx_strand_id
1 'polypeptide(L)'
;PGECPDPHVERLLEGFALLAARLQRRLDDDYAEFSDALLEQLYPLAMRPLPSCAIVQFEPDPSKGNLNEGYPLPRDTPLFVTTDTGQSIHFRTTAAVHLWPVEISEALLLGSDEAQALTGVVRARSALRLELRCLGESQWSTLG
;
A
#
# COMPACT_ATOMS: atom_id res chain seq x y z
N PRO A 1 -34.50 41.63 -17.71
CA PRO A 1 -34.91 40.42 -16.98
C PRO A 1 -33.77 39.93 -16.08
N GLY A 2 -33.91 40.00 -14.76
CA GLY A 2 -32.93 39.37 -13.88
C GLY A 2 -32.50 40.12 -12.62
N GLU A 3 -33.35 40.94 -12.00
CA GLU A 3 -33.10 41.37 -10.62
C GLU A 3 -34.38 41.14 -9.80
N CYS A 4 -34.23 40.40 -8.70
CA CYS A 4 -35.30 40.19 -7.73
C CYS A 4 -35.57 41.52 -7.01
N PRO A 5 -36.83 41.91 -6.72
CA PRO A 5 -37.13 43.23 -6.18
C PRO A 5 -36.63 43.45 -4.74
N ASP A 6 -36.21 42.37 -4.05
CA ASP A 6 -35.77 42.41 -2.66
C ASP A 6 -34.72 41.32 -2.35
N PRO A 7 -33.46 41.70 -2.05
CA PRO A 7 -32.39 40.77 -1.66
C PRO A 7 -32.72 39.88 -0.45
N HIS A 8 -33.65 40.30 0.41
CA HIS A 8 -34.10 39.49 1.54
C HIS A 8 -35.03 38.36 1.11
N VAL A 9 -35.86 38.58 0.08
CA VAL A 9 -36.72 37.55 -0.50
C VAL A 9 -35.89 36.54 -1.28
N GLU A 10 -34.87 37.00 -2.00
CA GLU A 10 -33.92 36.12 -2.70
C GLU A 10 -33.19 35.17 -1.73
N ARG A 11 -32.61 35.71 -0.64
CA ARG A 11 -31.97 34.89 0.41
C ARG A 11 -32.95 33.95 1.12
N LEU A 12 -34.22 34.34 1.27
CA LEU A 12 -35.26 33.47 1.81
C LEU A 12 -35.58 32.30 0.87
N LEU A 13 -35.69 32.57 -0.43
CA LEU A 13 -35.92 31.54 -1.45
C LEU A 13 -34.73 30.60 -1.59
N GLU A 14 -33.50 31.11 -1.53
CA GLU A 14 -32.28 30.29 -1.48
C GLU A 14 -32.26 29.40 -0.23
N GLY A 15 -32.60 29.95 0.94
CA GLY A 15 -32.69 29.18 2.19
C GLY A 15 -33.75 28.09 2.13
N PHE A 16 -34.93 28.41 1.57
CA PHE A 16 -35.99 27.44 1.36
C PHE A 16 -35.58 26.34 0.38
N ALA A 17 -34.96 26.70 -0.74
CA ALA A 17 -34.46 25.75 -1.73
C ALA A 17 -33.38 24.82 -1.13
N LEU A 18 -32.45 25.34 -0.33
CA LEU A 18 -31.43 24.55 0.36
C LEU A 18 -32.05 23.55 1.37
N LEU A 19 -33.05 23.99 2.14
CA LEU A 19 -33.75 23.13 3.09
C LEU A 19 -34.57 22.04 2.39
N ALA A 20 -35.28 22.39 1.33
CA ALA A 20 -36.04 21.45 0.52
C ALA A 20 -35.12 20.41 -0.13
N ALA A 21 -33.97 20.84 -0.69
CA ALA A 21 -32.97 19.95 -1.25
C ALA A 21 -32.39 18.98 -0.20
N ARG A 22 -32.15 19.44 1.04
CA ARG A 22 -31.69 18.58 2.15
C ARG A 22 -32.75 17.58 2.59
N LEU A 23 -34.01 18.00 2.65
CA LEU A 23 -35.12 17.11 3.00
C LEU A 23 -35.29 16.02 1.95
N GLN A 24 -35.28 16.39 0.67
CA GLN A 24 -35.40 15.43 -0.42
C GLN A 24 -34.23 14.44 -0.41
N ARG A 25 -32.99 14.94 -0.27
CA ARG A 25 -31.80 14.08 -0.16
C ARG A 25 -31.91 13.09 1.00
N ARG A 26 -32.41 13.51 2.16
CA ARG A 26 -32.60 12.62 3.31
C ARG A 26 -33.63 11.53 3.04
N LEU A 27 -34.74 11.87 2.39
CA LEU A 27 -35.75 10.89 1.99
C LEU A 27 -35.20 9.88 0.98
N ASP A 28 -34.32 10.32 0.09
CA ASP A 28 -33.64 9.45 -0.89
C ASP A 28 -32.58 8.55 -0.20
N ASP A 29 -31.88 9.06 0.83
CA ASP A 29 -30.82 8.35 1.57
C ASP A 29 -31.36 7.26 2.54
N ASP A 30 -32.58 7.39 3.09
CA ASP A 30 -33.19 6.42 4.03
C ASP A 30 -33.26 4.98 3.48
N TYR A 31 -33.28 4.81 2.14
CA TYR A 31 -33.28 3.49 1.49
C TYR A 31 -31.89 2.84 1.45
N ALA A 32 -30.82 3.65 1.48
CA ALA A 32 -29.44 3.17 1.52
C ALA A 32 -29.06 2.65 2.91
N GLU A 33 -29.53 3.28 4.00
CA GLU A 33 -29.21 2.88 5.38
C GLU A 33 -29.56 1.42 5.69
N PHE A 34 -30.72 0.94 5.18
CA PHE A 34 -31.13 -0.45 5.37
C PHE A 34 -30.23 -1.44 4.63
N SER A 35 -29.86 -1.11 3.39
CA SER A 35 -29.00 -1.95 2.56
C SER A 35 -27.57 -1.99 3.11
N ASP A 36 -27.06 -0.86 3.60
CA ASP A 36 -25.76 -0.74 4.23
C ASP A 36 -25.68 -1.55 5.53
N ALA A 37 -26.70 -1.48 6.39
CA ALA A 37 -26.76 -2.27 7.62
C ALA A 37 -26.76 -3.79 7.34
N LEU A 38 -27.43 -4.24 6.28
CA LEU A 38 -27.39 -5.64 5.84
C LEU A 38 -26.01 -6.01 5.28
N LEU A 39 -25.39 -5.14 4.49
CA LEU A 39 -24.05 -5.35 3.93
C LEU A 39 -22.97 -5.35 5.01
N GLU A 40 -23.11 -4.59 6.09
CA GLU A 40 -22.19 -4.66 7.25
C GLU A 40 -22.21 -6.04 7.92
N GLN A 41 -23.37 -6.71 7.98
CA GLN A 41 -23.50 -8.05 8.56
C GLN A 41 -23.02 -9.14 7.58
N LEU A 42 -23.40 -9.04 6.31
CA LEU A 42 -23.16 -10.08 5.31
C LEU A 42 -21.78 -9.97 4.66
N TYR A 43 -21.28 -8.76 4.43
CA TYR A 43 -20.00 -8.52 3.78
C TYR A 43 -19.27 -7.27 4.29
N PRO A 44 -18.79 -7.28 5.56
CA PRO A 44 -18.19 -6.12 6.20
C PRO A 44 -16.94 -5.57 5.49
N LEU A 45 -16.29 -6.37 4.65
CA LEU A 45 -15.08 -5.98 3.92
C LEU A 45 -15.37 -5.08 2.72
N ALA A 46 -16.60 -5.05 2.18
CA ALA A 46 -16.97 -4.15 1.08
C ALA A 46 -17.23 -2.71 1.53
N MET A 47 -17.58 -2.52 2.81
CA MET A 47 -17.96 -1.21 3.36
C MET A 47 -16.79 -0.52 4.10
N ARG A 48 -15.69 -1.24 4.32
CA ARG A 48 -14.53 -0.68 5.04
C ARG A 48 -13.63 0.09 4.08
N PRO A 49 -13.22 1.32 4.42
CA PRO A 49 -12.23 2.03 3.63
C PRO A 49 -10.90 1.28 3.64
N LEU A 50 -10.25 1.20 2.49
CA LEU A 50 -8.90 0.68 2.38
C LEU A 50 -7.92 1.70 2.99
N PRO A 51 -7.10 1.31 3.97
CA PRO A 51 -6.08 2.20 4.51
C PRO A 51 -4.99 2.46 3.48
N SER A 52 -4.25 3.56 3.65
CA SER A 52 -3.03 3.81 2.90
C SER A 52 -2.05 2.65 3.11
N CYS A 53 -1.52 2.11 2.00
CA CYS A 53 -0.56 1.02 1.98
C CYS A 53 0.71 1.44 1.23
N ALA A 54 1.86 0.93 1.63
CA ALA A 54 3.14 1.18 0.98
C ALA A 54 4.01 -0.09 1.00
N ILE A 55 4.95 -0.16 0.05
CA ILE A 55 6.03 -1.15 0.05
C ILE A 55 7.27 -0.46 0.63
N VAL A 56 7.91 -1.10 1.61
CA VAL A 56 9.10 -0.58 2.27
C VAL A 56 10.23 -1.60 2.11
N GLN A 57 11.41 -1.10 1.75
CA GLN A 57 12.65 -1.88 1.71
C GLN A 57 13.43 -1.65 3.00
N PHE A 58 13.88 -2.73 3.63
CA PHE A 58 14.76 -2.68 4.78
C PHE A 58 16.15 -3.10 4.33
N GLU A 59 17.13 -2.22 4.48
CA GLU A 59 18.53 -2.52 4.21
C GLU A 59 19.25 -2.70 5.55
N PRO A 60 19.77 -3.90 5.85
CA PRO A 60 20.49 -4.12 7.09
C PRO A 60 21.86 -3.42 7.01
N ASP A 61 22.24 -2.72 8.07
CA ASP A 61 23.54 -2.04 8.15
C ASP A 61 24.64 -3.07 8.49
N PRO A 62 25.57 -3.36 7.57
CA PRO A 62 26.62 -4.36 7.80
C PRO A 62 27.60 -3.96 8.91
N SER A 63 27.62 -2.70 9.34
CA SER A 63 28.45 -2.24 10.46
C SER A 63 27.80 -2.45 11.83
N LYS A 64 26.51 -2.81 11.88
CA LYS A 64 25.71 -2.88 13.11
C LYS A 64 25.25 -4.31 13.38
N GLY A 65 26.13 -5.09 14.00
CA GLY A 65 25.82 -6.43 14.52
C GLY A 65 26.22 -7.55 13.58
N ASN A 66 26.10 -8.78 14.08
CA ASN A 66 26.37 -9.98 13.29
C ASN A 66 25.09 -10.37 12.53
N LEU A 67 25.07 -10.10 11.23
CA LEU A 67 23.93 -10.41 10.35
C LEU A 67 24.00 -11.83 9.77
N ASN A 68 25.01 -12.64 10.11
CA ASN A 68 25.17 -13.99 9.57
C ASN A 68 24.04 -14.94 9.98
N GLU A 69 23.35 -14.67 11.09
CA GLU A 69 22.17 -15.43 11.55
C GLU A 69 20.84 -14.82 11.04
N GLY A 70 20.92 -13.74 10.26
CA GLY A 70 19.76 -12.94 9.86
C GLY A 70 19.20 -12.10 11.01
N TYR A 71 18.65 -10.93 10.69
CA TYR A 71 17.97 -10.08 11.66
C TYR A 71 16.45 -10.29 11.60
N PRO A 72 15.82 -10.83 12.65
CA PRO A 72 14.37 -11.00 12.67
C PRO A 72 13.68 -9.65 12.86
N LEU A 73 12.89 -9.24 11.85
CA LEU A 73 12.00 -8.08 11.91
C LEU A 73 10.57 -8.57 12.20
N PRO A 74 10.00 -8.28 13.39
CA PRO A 74 8.65 -8.72 13.73
C PRO A 74 7.57 -8.12 12.83
N ARG A 75 6.44 -8.82 12.76
CA ARG A 75 5.18 -8.24 12.29
C ARG A 75 4.79 -7.06 13.18
N ASP A 76 4.03 -6.11 12.62
CA ASP A 76 3.53 -4.93 13.30
C ASP A 76 4.65 -3.96 13.76
N THR A 77 5.85 -4.07 13.16
CA THR A 77 6.93 -3.13 13.40
C THR A 77 6.50 -1.73 12.96
N PRO A 78 6.55 -0.72 13.83
CA PRO A 78 6.06 0.62 13.54
C PRO A 78 6.99 1.36 12.57
N LEU A 79 6.39 2.06 11.62
CA LEU A 79 7.06 2.92 10.65
C LEU A 79 6.34 4.26 10.63
N PHE A 80 7.05 5.34 10.35
CA PHE A 80 6.41 6.65 10.16
C PHE A 80 7.12 7.46 9.08
N VAL A 81 6.35 8.34 8.45
CA VAL A 81 6.85 9.34 7.50
C VAL A 81 6.30 10.68 7.93
N THR A 82 7.16 11.70 7.97
CA THR A 82 6.74 13.08 8.17
C THR A 82 6.55 13.75 6.81
N THR A 83 5.36 14.28 6.56
CA THR A 83 5.04 15.00 5.32
C THR A 83 5.74 16.36 5.27
N ASP A 84 5.78 16.95 4.08
CA ASP A 84 6.20 18.34 3.85
C ASP A 84 5.36 19.36 4.65
N THR A 85 4.09 19.04 4.91
CA THR A 85 3.19 19.81 5.77
C THR A 85 3.37 19.56 7.28
N GLY A 86 4.32 18.72 7.67
CA GLY A 86 4.65 18.43 9.08
C GLY A 86 3.74 17.42 9.77
N GLN A 87 2.85 16.74 9.03
CA GLN A 87 2.00 15.68 9.58
C GLN A 87 2.77 14.36 9.64
N SER A 88 2.55 13.56 10.68
CA SER A 88 3.13 12.22 10.77
C SER A 88 2.11 11.17 10.32
N ILE A 89 2.50 10.35 9.34
CA ILE A 89 1.72 9.22 8.86
C ILE A 89 2.37 7.94 9.39
N HIS A 90 1.58 7.11 10.06
CA HIS A 90 2.04 5.88 10.68
C HIS A 90 1.66 4.66 9.85
N PHE A 91 2.62 3.75 9.70
CA PHE A 91 2.46 2.45 9.07
C PHE A 91 2.96 1.35 10.01
N ARG A 92 2.65 0.10 9.67
CA ARG A 92 3.17 -1.08 10.37
C ARG A 92 3.44 -2.19 9.36
N THR A 93 4.46 -3.00 9.62
CA THR A 93 4.72 -4.19 8.80
C THR A 93 3.57 -5.18 8.92
N THR A 94 3.19 -5.82 7.82
CA THR A 94 2.06 -6.78 7.80
C THR A 94 2.50 -8.22 8.05
N ALA A 95 3.80 -8.51 7.97
CA ALA A 95 4.39 -9.83 8.18
C ALA A 95 5.74 -9.70 8.90
N ALA A 96 6.14 -10.79 9.56
CA ALA A 96 7.49 -10.94 10.05
C ALA A 96 8.43 -11.32 8.90
N VAL A 97 9.63 -10.75 8.86
CA VAL A 97 10.64 -11.01 7.83
C VAL A 97 12.02 -11.17 8.47
N HIS A 98 12.90 -11.95 7.85
CA HIS A 98 14.31 -12.05 8.26
C HIS A 98 15.15 -11.24 7.27
N LEU A 99 15.87 -10.25 7.78
CA LEU A 99 16.76 -9.42 6.98
C LEU A 99 18.12 -10.10 6.91
N TRP A 100 18.53 -10.44 5.70
CA TRP A 100 19.83 -11.05 5.42
C TRP A 100 20.79 -10.01 4.86
N PRO A 101 22.11 -10.12 5.09
CA PRO A 101 23.10 -9.25 4.50
C PRO A 101 23.34 -9.65 3.04
N VAL A 102 22.27 -9.75 2.24
CA VAL A 102 22.29 -10.16 0.84
C VAL A 102 21.52 -9.13 0.03
N GLU A 103 22.07 -8.75 -1.10
CA GLU A 103 21.42 -7.86 -2.06
C GLU A 103 21.45 -8.47 -3.46
N ILE A 104 20.46 -8.12 -4.28
CA ILE A 104 20.43 -8.47 -5.70
C ILE A 104 21.26 -7.42 -6.44
N SER A 105 22.43 -7.81 -6.94
CA SER A 105 23.32 -6.92 -7.68
C SER A 105 22.93 -6.79 -9.14
N GLU A 106 22.31 -7.82 -9.71
CA GLU A 106 21.87 -7.82 -11.11
C GLU A 106 20.61 -8.68 -11.28
N ALA A 107 19.70 -8.23 -12.15
CA ALA A 107 18.54 -8.99 -12.59
C ALA A 107 18.39 -8.89 -14.11
N LEU A 108 18.56 -10.02 -14.81
CA LEU A 108 18.53 -10.11 -16.28
C LEU A 108 17.52 -11.15 -16.75
N LEU A 109 16.69 -10.77 -17.74
CA LEU A 109 15.82 -11.71 -18.44
C LEU A 109 16.55 -12.24 -19.68
N LEU A 110 16.89 -13.52 -19.65
CA LEU A 110 17.56 -14.24 -20.74
C LEU A 110 16.55 -14.73 -21.78
N GLY A 111 16.96 -14.73 -23.05
CA GLY A 111 16.20 -15.32 -24.16
C GLY A 111 16.24 -16.85 -24.15
N SER A 112 15.60 -17.50 -25.14
CA SER A 112 15.49 -18.95 -25.22
C SER A 112 16.84 -19.67 -25.25
N ASP A 113 17.76 -19.20 -26.08
CA ASP A 113 19.01 -19.91 -26.37
C ASP A 113 19.96 -19.85 -25.17
N GLU A 114 20.11 -18.66 -24.59
CA GLU A 114 20.87 -18.43 -23.36
C GLU A 114 20.26 -19.16 -22.16
N ALA A 115 18.92 -19.14 -22.03
CA ALA A 115 18.23 -19.87 -20.97
C ALA A 115 18.46 -21.38 -21.09
N GLN A 116 18.37 -21.95 -22.28
CA GLN A 116 18.65 -23.37 -22.52
C GLN A 116 20.11 -23.72 -22.23
N ALA A 117 21.05 -22.88 -22.65
CA ALA A 117 22.47 -23.09 -22.41
C ALA A 117 22.83 -23.03 -20.91
N LEU A 118 22.27 -22.07 -20.16
CA LEU A 118 22.60 -21.86 -18.75
C LEU A 118 21.89 -22.85 -17.82
N THR A 119 20.63 -23.18 -18.10
CA THR A 119 19.81 -24.05 -17.22
C THR A 119 19.81 -25.51 -17.63
N GLY A 120 20.20 -25.84 -18.86
CA GLY A 120 20.07 -27.18 -19.45
C GLY A 120 18.62 -27.58 -19.78
N VAL A 121 17.64 -26.70 -19.55
CA VAL A 121 16.22 -26.99 -19.82
C VAL A 121 15.92 -26.75 -21.29
N VAL A 122 15.89 -27.81 -22.09
CA VAL A 122 15.75 -27.78 -23.57
C VAL A 122 14.52 -27.00 -24.07
N ARG A 123 13.44 -26.94 -23.29
CA ARG A 123 12.21 -26.21 -23.66
C ARG A 123 12.06 -24.85 -22.99
N ALA A 124 13.11 -24.32 -22.36
CA ALA A 124 13.08 -23.00 -21.76
C ALA A 124 12.93 -21.93 -22.85
N ARG A 125 11.91 -21.09 -22.71
CA ARG A 125 11.67 -19.93 -23.59
C ARG A 125 12.37 -18.66 -23.11
N SER A 126 12.63 -18.60 -21.81
CA SER A 126 13.37 -17.53 -21.15
C SER A 126 13.82 -18.02 -19.77
N ALA A 127 14.74 -17.29 -19.15
CA ALA A 127 15.13 -17.50 -17.75
C ALA A 127 15.38 -16.14 -17.08
N LEU A 128 15.07 -16.03 -15.79
CA LEU A 128 15.47 -14.88 -14.98
C LEU A 128 16.79 -15.22 -14.28
N ARG A 129 17.86 -14.51 -14.61
CA ARG A 129 19.14 -14.58 -13.90
C ARG A 129 19.18 -13.49 -12.84
N LEU A 130 19.42 -13.89 -11.61
CA LEU A 130 19.65 -12.99 -10.48
C LEU A 130 21.07 -13.21 -9.99
N GLU A 131 21.84 -12.13 -9.88
CA GLU A 131 23.12 -12.15 -9.18
C GLU A 131 22.92 -11.64 -7.76
N LEU A 132 23.46 -12.37 -6.80
CA LEU A 132 23.37 -12.07 -5.38
C LEU A 132 24.77 -11.78 -4.86
N ARG A 133 24.91 -10.71 -4.06
CA ARG A 133 26.15 -10.43 -3.33
C ARG A 133 25.86 -10.26 -1.85
N CYS A 134 26.82 -10.65 -1.02
CA CYS A 134 26.76 -10.44 0.42
C CYS A 134 27.25 -9.03 0.77
N LEU A 135 26.62 -8.42 1.77
CA LEU A 135 26.96 -7.10 2.30
C LEU A 135 28.07 -7.22 3.35
N GLY A 136 29.00 -6.26 3.34
CA GLY A 136 30.09 -6.17 4.32
C GLY A 136 31.09 -7.33 4.23
N GLU A 137 31.48 -7.86 5.40
CA GLU A 137 32.42 -9.00 5.50
C GLU A 137 31.72 -10.37 5.50
N SER A 138 30.39 -10.39 5.30
CA SER A 138 29.59 -11.62 5.33
C SER A 138 29.91 -12.51 4.12
N GLN A 139 30.06 -13.81 4.34
CA GLN A 139 30.26 -14.79 3.25
C GLN A 139 29.01 -15.66 3.08
N TRP A 140 28.72 -16.05 1.84
CA TRP A 140 27.56 -16.90 1.54
C TRP A 140 27.59 -18.22 2.32
N SER A 141 28.77 -18.80 2.50
CA SER A 141 28.98 -20.06 3.24
C SER A 141 28.76 -19.94 4.76
N THR A 142 28.76 -18.72 5.31
CA THR A 142 28.61 -18.47 6.74
C THR A 142 27.20 -18.04 7.13
N LEU A 143 26.29 -17.89 6.16
CA LEU A 143 24.88 -17.62 6.43
C LEU A 143 24.22 -18.90 6.98
N GLY A 144 23.52 -18.74 8.11
CA GLY A 144 22.90 -19.83 8.89
C GLY A 144 21.61 -20.40 8.32
#